data_AF-A0A0W8DNC1-F1
#
_entry.id   AF-A0A0W8DNC1-F1
#
_cell.length_a   1.000
_cell.length_b   1.000
_cell.length_c   1.000
_cell.angle_alpha   90.00
_cell.angle_beta   90.00
_cell.angle_gamma   90.00
#
_symmetry.space_group_name_H-M   'P 1'
#
loop_
_entity.id
_entity.type
_entity.pdbx_description
1 polymer ?
#
loop_
_entity_poly.entity_id
_entity_poly.type
_entity_poly.pdbx_seq_one_letter_code
_entity_poly.pdbx_strand_id
1 'polypeptide(L)'
;MTGLQQTWLLGVGLAVATTSACIAIHASALVTIATACVAAYLPSYLDGSEYTGERYWPWFATFIGHGMAHIPGTLEFEEPIDASKQHIFCSHPHGLLSTHHGLLMSGQTVPRVTVNQVFGKSIPIEKKDDPSTEDIEKLHDQYEHELVRIFDKYKAKYGYGNCTLRVR
;
A
#
# COMPACT_ATOMS: atom_id res chain seq x y z
N MET A 1 15.55 18.54 3.01
CA MET A 1 14.37 19.15 3.67
C MET A 1 13.77 20.35 2.91
N THR A 2 14.26 20.73 1.72
CA THR A 2 13.82 21.95 1.00
C THR A 2 12.74 21.72 -0.07
N GLY A 3 12.62 20.50 -0.63
CA GLY A 3 11.66 20.20 -1.70
C GLY A 3 10.20 20.04 -1.24
N LEU A 4 9.99 19.39 -0.08
CA LEU A 4 8.64 19.12 0.45
C LEU A 4 7.87 20.43 0.71
N GLN A 5 8.53 21.45 1.24
CA GLN A 5 7.89 22.73 1.58
C GLN A 5 7.45 23.52 0.34
N GLN A 6 8.11 23.32 -0.81
CA GLN A 6 7.81 24.03 -2.05
C GLN A 6 6.57 23.47 -2.76
N THR A 7 6.34 22.16 -2.71
CA THR A 7 5.23 21.51 -3.42
C THR A 7 3.89 21.76 -2.74
N TRP A 8 3.87 21.86 -1.41
CA TRP A 8 2.70 22.29 -0.64
C TRP A 8 2.29 23.73 -0.95
N LEU A 9 3.26 24.66 -1.05
CA LEU A 9 2.98 26.05 -1.40
C LEU A 9 2.44 26.18 -2.83
N LEU A 10 2.99 25.40 -3.76
CA LEU A 10 2.48 25.32 -5.14
C LEU A 10 1.05 24.77 -5.18
N GLY A 11 0.76 23.70 -4.43
CA GLY A 11 -0.56 23.09 -4.32
C GLY A 11 -1.60 24.06 -3.75
N VAL A 12 -1.26 24.78 -2.67
CA VAL A 12 -2.13 25.82 -2.09
C VAL A 12 -2.38 26.94 -3.11
N GLY A 13 -1.33 27.42 -3.79
CA GLY A 13 -1.46 28.45 -4.81
C GLY A 13 -2.40 28.03 -5.96
N LEU A 14 -2.25 26.80 -6.45
CA LEU A 14 -3.11 26.24 -7.49
C LEU A 14 -4.56 26.09 -7.01
N ALA A 15 -4.79 25.61 -5.78
CA ALA A 15 -6.13 25.49 -5.22
C ALA A 15 -6.85 26.85 -5.14
N VAL A 16 -6.14 27.90 -4.71
CA VAL A 16 -6.69 29.27 -4.63
C VAL A 16 -6.98 29.82 -6.03
N ALA A 17 -6.08 29.61 -6.99
CA ALA A 17 -6.26 30.05 -8.37
C ALA A 17 -7.46 29.35 -9.04
N THR A 18 -7.56 28.02 -8.89
CA THR A 18 -8.67 27.21 -9.42
C THR A 18 -9.99 27.59 -8.76
N THR A 19 -10.01 27.82 -7.44
CA THR A 19 -11.21 28.30 -6.73
C THR A 19 -11.67 29.66 -7.27
N SER A 20 -10.74 30.60 -7.43
CA SER A 20 -11.03 31.94 -7.97
C SER A 20 -11.57 31.87 -9.40
N ALA A 21 -10.99 31.03 -10.26
CA ALA A 21 -11.46 30.82 -11.63
C ALA A 21 -12.86 30.18 -11.66
N CYS A 22 -13.12 29.18 -10.81
CA CYS A 22 -14.43 28.53 -10.70
C CYS A 22 -15.53 29.50 -10.23
N ILE A 23 -15.21 30.38 -9.28
CA ILE A 23 -16.13 31.43 -8.82
C ILE A 23 -16.41 32.42 -9.96
N ALA A 24 -15.38 32.84 -10.71
CA ALA A 24 -15.51 33.78 -11.82
C ALA A 24 -16.42 33.28 -12.96
N ILE A 25 -16.48 31.96 -13.17
CA ILE A 25 -17.37 31.34 -14.17
C ILE A 25 -18.70 30.85 -13.59
N HIS A 26 -19.01 31.20 -12.33
CA HIS A 26 -20.21 30.75 -11.62
C HIS A 26 -20.37 29.22 -11.60
N ALA A 27 -19.27 28.48 -11.47
CA ALA A 27 -19.32 27.03 -11.28
C ALA A 27 -20.02 26.67 -9.96
N SER A 28 -20.63 25.49 -9.91
CA SER A 28 -21.28 25.02 -8.68
C SER A 28 -20.26 24.78 -7.56
N ALA A 29 -20.72 24.81 -6.32
CA ALA A 29 -19.88 24.54 -5.15
C ALA A 29 -19.19 23.18 -5.24
N LEU A 30 -19.91 22.14 -5.68
CA LEU A 30 -19.36 20.80 -5.84
C LEU A 30 -18.21 20.76 -6.87
N VAL A 31 -18.41 21.39 -8.03
CA VAL A 31 -17.39 21.45 -9.08
C VAL A 31 -16.17 22.23 -8.59
N THR A 32 -16.39 23.36 -7.92
CA THR A 32 -15.33 24.20 -7.35
C THR A 32 -14.49 23.44 -6.32
N ILE A 33 -15.14 22.70 -5.41
CA ILE A 33 -14.46 21.89 -4.40
C ILE A 33 -13.67 20.77 -5.08
N ALA A 34 -14.29 20.03 -6.00
CA ALA A 34 -13.63 18.92 -6.68
C ALA A 34 -12.40 19.37 -7.48
N THR A 35 -12.51 20.45 -8.26
CA THR A 35 -11.39 20.96 -9.08
C THR A 35 -10.30 21.58 -8.21
N ALA A 36 -10.64 22.28 -7.12
CA ALA A 36 -9.65 22.79 -6.17
C ALA A 36 -8.88 21.66 -5.47
N CYS A 37 -9.55 20.56 -5.08
CA CYS A 37 -8.89 19.38 -4.53
C CYS A 37 -7.93 18.73 -5.53
N VAL A 38 -8.34 18.58 -6.81
CA VAL A 38 -7.47 18.06 -7.86
C VAL A 38 -6.26 18.97 -8.09
N ALA A 39 -6.48 20.29 -8.17
CA ALA A 39 -5.42 21.27 -8.38
C ALA A 39 -4.43 21.33 -7.20
N ALA A 40 -4.93 21.19 -5.96
CA ALA A 40 -4.09 21.10 -4.77
C ALA A 40 -3.20 19.85 -4.77
N TYR A 41 -3.72 18.75 -5.31
CA TYR A 41 -3.06 17.44 -5.28
C TYR A 41 -2.11 17.21 -6.45
N LEU A 42 -2.33 17.87 -7.59
CA LEU A 42 -1.57 17.65 -8.82
C LEU A 42 -0.04 17.84 -8.68
N PRO A 43 0.49 18.84 -7.96
CA PRO A 43 1.94 19.02 -7.80
C PRO A 43 2.63 17.84 -7.13
N SER A 44 1.87 17.07 -6.34
CA SER A 44 2.40 15.87 -5.72
C SER A 44 2.86 14.87 -6.78
N TYR A 45 2.22 14.76 -7.95
CA TYR A 45 2.71 13.84 -9.01
C TYR A 45 4.01 14.26 -9.70
N LEU A 46 4.54 15.43 -9.37
CA LEU A 46 5.69 16.03 -10.06
C LEU A 46 6.89 16.22 -9.14
N ASP A 47 6.80 15.80 -7.88
CA ASP A 47 7.85 16.02 -6.89
C ASP A 47 8.73 14.79 -6.60
N GLY A 48 8.45 13.67 -7.28
CA GLY A 48 9.24 12.44 -7.21
C GLY A 48 9.07 11.65 -5.91
N SER A 49 8.26 12.12 -4.95
CA SER A 49 8.09 11.38 -3.68
C SER A 49 7.19 10.14 -3.77
N GLU A 50 6.60 9.87 -4.94
CA GLU A 50 6.09 8.54 -5.29
C GLU A 50 7.18 7.46 -5.33
N TYR A 51 8.45 7.85 -5.53
CA TYR A 51 9.60 6.94 -5.52
C TYR A 51 10.27 6.80 -4.14
N THR A 52 9.99 7.73 -3.22
CA THR A 52 10.61 7.76 -1.88
C THR A 52 9.64 7.32 -0.77
N GLY A 53 8.33 7.32 -1.03
CA GLY A 53 7.32 6.97 -0.03
C GLY A 53 7.16 8.00 1.10
N GLU A 54 7.73 9.20 0.93
CA GLU A 54 7.83 10.22 1.97
C GLU A 54 6.51 11.00 2.21
N ARG A 55 5.49 10.80 1.36
CA ARG A 55 4.16 11.41 1.51
C ARG A 55 3.26 10.64 2.49
N TYR A 56 3.74 10.44 3.71
CA TYR A 56 2.87 9.99 4.80
C TYR A 56 1.92 11.14 5.19
N TRP A 57 0.60 10.92 5.08
CA TRP A 57 -0.41 11.89 5.52
C TRP A 57 -0.96 11.46 6.88
N PRO A 58 -0.47 12.01 8.02
CA PRO A 58 -0.77 11.48 9.33
C PRO A 58 -2.26 11.58 9.68
N TRP A 59 -2.91 12.67 9.26
CA TRP A 59 -4.34 12.87 9.48
C TRP A 59 -5.18 11.86 8.70
N PHE A 60 -4.89 11.66 7.41
CA PHE A 60 -5.60 10.67 6.60
C PHE A 60 -5.36 9.24 7.10
N ALA A 61 -4.13 8.89 7.43
CA ALA A 61 -3.78 7.61 8.04
C ALA A 61 -4.54 7.38 9.36
N THR A 62 -4.63 8.42 10.20
CA THR A 62 -5.40 8.38 11.46
C THR A 62 -6.91 8.25 11.21
N PHE A 63 -7.46 9.01 10.25
CA PHE A 63 -8.89 8.96 9.91
C PHE A 63 -9.30 7.58 9.38
N ILE A 64 -8.53 7.02 8.44
CA ILE A 64 -8.73 5.66 7.95
C ILE A 64 -8.51 4.64 9.08
N GLY A 65 -7.50 4.84 9.92
CA GLY A 65 -7.21 4.00 11.08
C GLY A 65 -8.39 3.86 12.04
N HIS A 66 -9.13 4.94 12.31
CA HIS A 66 -10.34 4.88 13.13
C HIS A 66 -11.44 4.02 12.48
N GLY A 67 -11.62 4.11 11.16
CA GLY A 67 -12.56 3.26 10.43
C GLY A 67 -12.14 1.78 10.41
N MET A 68 -10.84 1.52 10.41
CA MET A 68 -10.27 0.17 10.37
C MET A 68 -10.13 -0.49 11.75
N ALA A 69 -10.10 0.28 12.84
CA ALA A 69 -9.90 -0.22 14.20
C ALA A 69 -10.99 -1.20 14.70
N HIS A 70 -12.16 -1.21 14.06
CA HIS A 70 -13.27 -2.10 14.41
C HIS A 70 -13.18 -3.48 13.75
N ILE A 71 -12.11 -3.75 13.00
CA ILE A 71 -11.98 -4.95 12.19
C ILE A 71 -10.93 -5.85 12.84
N PRO A 72 -11.31 -7.04 13.33
CA PRO A 72 -10.37 -7.92 13.99
C PRO A 72 -9.39 -8.49 12.95
N GLY A 73 -8.13 -8.11 13.05
CA GLY A 73 -7.02 -8.64 12.26
C GLY A 73 -5.87 -9.05 13.19
N THR A 74 -5.23 -10.17 12.87
CA THR A 74 -4.05 -10.67 13.58
C THR A 74 -2.90 -10.81 12.60
N LEU A 75 -1.72 -10.28 12.95
CA LEU A 75 -0.50 -10.44 12.19
C LEU A 75 0.40 -11.43 12.94
N GLU A 76 0.73 -12.56 12.29
CA GLU A 76 1.69 -13.53 12.80
C GLU A 76 3.01 -13.38 12.02
N PHE A 77 4.10 -13.06 12.72
CA PHE A 77 5.44 -12.96 12.16
C PHE A 77 6.26 -14.19 12.54
N GLU A 78 6.95 -14.81 11.58
CA GLU A 78 7.86 -15.93 11.86
C GLU A 78 9.09 -15.49 12.68
N GLU A 79 9.50 -14.23 12.57
CA GLU A 79 10.63 -13.64 13.27
C GLU A 79 10.40 -12.14 13.54
N PRO A 80 11.04 -11.55 14.58
CA PRO A 80 11.04 -10.10 14.78
C PRO A 80 11.71 -9.38 13.60
N ILE A 81 11.11 -8.29 13.13
CA ILE A 81 11.62 -7.51 12.00
C ILE A 81 12.71 -6.54 12.47
N ASP A 82 13.85 -6.54 11.77
CA ASP A 82 14.98 -5.65 12.03
C ASP A 82 14.85 -4.36 11.20
N ALA A 83 14.39 -3.27 11.83
CA ALA A 83 14.16 -2.00 11.15
C ALA A 83 15.39 -1.39 10.44
N SER A 84 16.60 -1.91 10.66
CA SER A 84 17.82 -1.46 9.98
C SER A 84 18.03 -2.04 8.57
N LYS A 85 17.22 -3.02 8.16
CA LYS A 85 17.38 -3.74 6.89
C LYS A 85 16.21 -3.53 5.94
N GLN A 86 16.49 -3.67 4.65
CA GLN A 86 15.44 -3.74 3.65
C GLN A 86 14.87 -5.16 3.62
N HIS A 87 13.56 -5.26 3.76
CA HIS A 87 12.83 -6.52 3.86
C HIS A 87 11.87 -6.67 2.67
N ILE A 88 11.88 -7.84 2.05
CA ILE A 88 10.83 -8.27 1.12
C ILE A 88 9.91 -9.23 1.87
N PHE A 89 8.64 -8.87 1.96
CA PHE A 89 7.61 -9.71 2.57
C PHE A 89 6.85 -10.48 1.49
N CYS A 90 6.75 -11.78 1.67
CA CYS A 90 5.93 -12.65 0.84
C CYS A 90 4.51 -12.68 1.42
N SER A 91 3.53 -12.10 0.74
CA SER A 91 2.11 -12.18 1.12
C SER A 91 1.32 -12.99 0.09
N HIS A 92 0.53 -13.97 0.51
CA HIS A 92 -0.35 -14.72 -0.38
C HIS A 92 -1.73 -14.90 0.27
N PRO A 93 -2.83 -14.64 -0.46
CA PRO A 93 -2.89 -14.20 -1.86
C PRO A 93 -2.60 -12.70 -2.04
N HIS A 94 -1.77 -12.37 -3.05
CA HIS A 94 -1.27 -11.00 -3.31
C HIS A 94 -2.13 -10.19 -4.30
N GLY A 95 -3.19 -10.78 -4.88
CA GLY A 95 -4.17 -10.11 -5.76
C GLY A 95 -5.49 -9.85 -5.05
N LEU A 96 -6.22 -8.79 -5.44
CA LEU A 96 -7.44 -8.25 -4.82
C LEU A 96 -7.25 -7.39 -3.54
N LEU A 97 -6.01 -7.15 -3.08
CA LEU A 97 -5.73 -6.66 -1.73
C LEU A 97 -6.18 -5.23 -1.39
N SER A 98 -6.46 -4.35 -2.35
CA SER A 98 -6.89 -2.97 -2.05
C SER A 98 -8.43 -2.81 -2.04
N THR A 99 -9.13 -3.38 -3.02
CA THR A 99 -10.59 -3.22 -3.14
C THR A 99 -11.36 -4.33 -2.42
N HIS A 100 -10.86 -5.58 -2.45
CA HIS A 100 -11.51 -6.71 -1.76
C HIS A 100 -11.29 -6.69 -0.26
N HIS A 101 -10.14 -6.18 0.23
CA HIS A 101 -10.01 -5.86 1.66
C HIS A 101 -11.04 -4.83 2.09
N GLY A 102 -11.23 -3.74 1.34
CA GLY A 102 -12.26 -2.76 1.66
C GLY A 102 -13.66 -3.37 1.78
N LEU A 103 -14.04 -4.28 0.86
CA LEU A 103 -15.34 -4.98 0.84
C LEU A 103 -15.49 -6.06 1.92
N LEU A 104 -14.44 -6.85 2.20
CA LEU A 104 -14.44 -7.86 3.27
C LEU A 104 -14.42 -7.22 4.66
N MET A 105 -13.62 -6.17 4.83
CA MET A 105 -13.39 -5.50 6.11
C MET A 105 -14.57 -4.57 6.47
N SER A 106 -15.28 -4.00 5.49
CA SER A 106 -16.54 -3.25 5.74
C SER A 106 -17.74 -4.13 6.10
N GLY A 107 -17.59 -5.46 6.14
CA GLY A 107 -18.67 -6.39 6.49
C GLY A 107 -19.78 -6.47 5.45
N GLN A 108 -19.52 -6.07 4.20
CA GLN A 108 -20.49 -6.15 3.10
C GLN A 108 -20.59 -7.55 2.48
N THR A 109 -19.74 -8.49 2.89
CA THR A 109 -19.86 -9.90 2.51
C THR A 109 -20.73 -10.66 3.51
N VAL A 110 -21.79 -11.28 3.00
CA VAL A 110 -22.62 -12.22 3.75
C VAL A 110 -22.38 -13.61 3.15
N PRO A 111 -21.83 -14.59 3.91
CA PRO A 111 -21.47 -14.54 5.33
C PRO A 111 -20.09 -13.88 5.62
N ARG A 112 -19.89 -13.49 6.88
CA ARG A 112 -18.62 -12.94 7.39
C ARG A 112 -17.52 -14.01 7.34
N VAL A 113 -16.38 -13.69 6.75
CA VAL A 113 -15.22 -14.60 6.66
C VAL A 113 -13.99 -13.98 7.31
N THR A 114 -13.27 -14.76 8.11
CA THR A 114 -12.00 -14.36 8.74
C THR A 114 -10.86 -14.47 7.73
N VAL A 115 -10.02 -13.44 7.63
CA VAL A 115 -8.83 -13.43 6.78
C VAL A 115 -7.59 -13.58 7.66
N ASN A 116 -6.78 -14.60 7.40
CA ASN A 116 -5.51 -14.84 8.09
C ASN A 116 -4.35 -14.46 7.15
N GLN A 117 -3.44 -13.60 7.62
CA GLN A 117 -2.22 -13.26 6.90
C GLN A 117 -1.01 -13.75 7.69
N VAL A 118 -0.11 -14.45 7.00
CA VAL A 118 1.13 -14.95 7.58
C VAL A 118 2.29 -14.27 6.87
N PHE A 119 3.17 -13.65 7.64
CA PHE A 119 4.38 -13.01 7.13
C PHE A 119 5.54 -13.99 7.27
N GLY A 120 6.11 -14.38 6.13
CA GLY A 120 7.24 -15.29 6.09
C GLY A 120 8.53 -14.62 6.57
N LYS A 121 9.56 -15.44 6.74
CA LYS A 121 10.94 -14.96 6.92
C LYS A 121 11.29 -13.90 5.90
N SER A 122 12.07 -12.93 6.34
CA SER A 122 12.63 -11.95 5.44
C SER A 122 13.66 -12.58 4.51
N ILE A 123 13.66 -12.15 3.25
CA ILE A 123 14.79 -12.33 2.34
C ILE A 123 15.70 -11.09 2.48
N PRO A 124 16.88 -11.20 3.13
CA PRO A 124 17.78 -10.07 3.25
C PRO A 124 18.40 -9.76 1.89
N ILE A 125 18.34 -8.49 1.48
CA ILE A 125 18.92 -8.03 0.22
C ILE A 125 19.90 -6.88 0.47
N GLU A 126 20.92 -6.81 -0.39
CA GLU A 126 21.76 -5.63 -0.51
C GLU A 126 21.24 -4.78 -1.66
N LYS A 127 21.06 -3.48 -1.42
CA LYS A 127 20.60 -2.56 -2.45
C LYS A 127 21.72 -2.37 -3.47
N LYS A 128 21.44 -2.76 -4.73
CA LYS A 128 22.27 -2.49 -5.90
C LYS A 128 21.60 -1.42 -6.74
N ASP A 129 22.34 -0.39 -7.16
CA ASP A 129 21.78 0.71 -7.96
C ASP A 129 21.44 0.27 -9.39
N ASP A 130 22.17 -0.70 -9.94
CA ASP A 130 21.95 -1.28 -11.27
C ASP A 130 22.06 -2.83 -11.18
N PRO A 131 21.01 -3.53 -10.73
CA PRO A 131 21.03 -4.99 -10.60
C PRO A 131 21.02 -5.67 -11.97
N SER A 132 21.79 -6.74 -12.12
CA SER A 132 21.75 -7.55 -13.34
C SER A 132 20.46 -8.38 -13.43
N THR A 133 20.10 -8.83 -14.64
CA THR A 133 18.97 -9.78 -14.82
C THR A 133 19.15 -11.05 -13.97
N GLU A 134 20.38 -11.55 -13.85
CA GLU A 134 20.69 -12.73 -13.04
C GLU A 134 20.46 -12.46 -11.54
N ASP A 135 20.80 -11.28 -11.04
CA ASP A 135 20.52 -10.87 -9.66
C ASP A 135 19.00 -10.84 -9.39
N ILE A 136 18.22 -10.36 -10.36
CA ILE A 136 16.75 -10.29 -10.27
C ILE A 136 16.15 -11.69 -10.30
N GLU A 137 16.55 -12.54 -11.26
CA GLU A 137 16.05 -13.91 -11.39
C GLU A 137 16.37 -14.73 -10.14
N LYS A 138 17.60 -14.64 -9.62
CA LYS A 138 18.00 -15.31 -8.39
C LYS A 138 17.16 -14.88 -7.19
N LEU A 139 16.90 -13.59 -7.05
CA LEU A 139 16.05 -13.07 -5.98
C LEU A 139 14.60 -13.51 -6.14
N HIS A 140 14.10 -13.52 -7.38
CA HIS A 140 12.76 -13.98 -7.71
C HIS A 140 12.58 -15.46 -7.37
N ASP A 141 13.52 -16.33 -7.77
CA ASP A 141 13.51 -17.75 -7.43
C ASP A 141 13.47 -17.98 -5.91
N GLN A 142 14.26 -17.19 -5.16
CA GLN A 142 14.24 -17.24 -3.69
C GLN A 142 12.89 -16.82 -3.12
N TYR A 143 12.28 -15.79 -3.70
CA TYR A 143 10.95 -15.32 -3.34
C TYR A 143 9.87 -16.37 -3.61
N GLU A 144 9.86 -17.00 -4.78
CA GLU A 144 8.93 -18.07 -5.12
C GLU A 144 9.07 -19.27 -4.19
N HIS A 145 10.31 -19.65 -3.88
CA HIS A 145 10.60 -20.73 -2.95
C HIS A 145 10.03 -20.46 -1.56
N GLU A 146 10.23 -19.25 -1.02
CA GLU A 146 9.70 -18.86 0.29
C GLU A 146 8.17 -18.78 0.30
N LEU A 147 7.53 -18.38 -0.81
CA LEU A 147 6.08 -18.42 -0.98
C LEU A 147 5.52 -19.84 -0.88
N VAL A 148 6.14 -20.79 -1.57
CA VAL A 148 5.73 -22.20 -1.50
C VAL A 148 5.95 -22.74 -0.09
N ARG A 149 7.11 -22.47 0.51
CA ARG A 149 7.45 -22.92 1.87
C ARG A 149 6.45 -22.41 2.92
N ILE A 150 6.15 -21.10 2.93
CA ILE A 150 5.23 -20.52 3.92
C ILE A 150 3.82 -21.05 3.71
N PHE A 151 3.37 -21.19 2.46
CA PHE A 151 2.08 -21.78 2.17
C PHE A 151 2.00 -23.21 2.71
N ASP A 152 2.98 -24.06 2.41
CA ASP A 152 2.99 -25.45 2.87
C ASP A 152 3.04 -25.57 4.39
N LYS A 153 3.74 -24.66 5.08
CA LYS A 153 3.80 -24.64 6.54
C LYS A 153 2.44 -24.31 7.18
N TYR A 154 1.69 -23.37 6.62
CA TYR A 154 0.48 -22.83 7.26
C TYR A 154 -0.84 -23.33 6.64
N LYS A 155 -0.82 -23.96 5.46
CA LYS A 155 -2.02 -24.39 4.74
C LYS A 155 -2.93 -25.30 5.58
N ALA A 156 -2.35 -26.24 6.35
CA ALA A 156 -3.14 -27.13 7.20
C ALA A 156 -3.84 -26.39 8.34
N LYS A 157 -3.17 -25.41 8.97
CA LYS A 157 -3.73 -24.59 10.07
C LYS A 157 -4.99 -23.84 9.64
N TYR A 158 -5.05 -23.41 8.38
CA TYR A 158 -6.13 -22.58 7.85
C TYR A 158 -7.07 -23.31 6.88
N GLY A 159 -7.06 -24.66 6.86
CA GLY A 159 -8.04 -25.45 6.11
C GLY A 159 -7.70 -25.72 4.63
N TYR A 160 -6.49 -25.41 4.20
CA TYR A 160 -5.97 -25.59 2.83
C TYR A 160 -5.04 -26.80 2.69
N GLY A 161 -5.10 -27.79 3.60
CA GLY A 161 -4.14 -28.90 3.67
C GLY A 161 -3.91 -29.66 2.35
N ASN A 162 -4.96 -29.82 1.54
CA ASN A 162 -4.93 -30.52 0.25
C ASN A 162 -4.64 -29.61 -0.95
N CYS A 163 -4.40 -28.33 -0.72
CA CYS A 163 -4.09 -27.37 -1.78
C CYS A 163 -2.58 -27.33 -2.03
N THR A 164 -2.23 -26.97 -3.27
CA THR A 164 -0.85 -26.73 -3.71
C THR A 164 -0.78 -25.35 -4.34
N LEU A 165 0.15 -24.53 -3.86
CA LEU A 165 0.43 -23.23 -4.47
C LEU A 165 1.17 -23.43 -5.80
N ARG A 166 0.71 -22.76 -6.86
CA ARG A 166 1.42 -22.66 -8.13
C ARG A 166 1.85 -21.22 -8.35
N VAL A 167 3.15 -20.97 -8.29
CA VAL A 167 3.76 -19.70 -8.68
C VAL A 167 4.01 -19.75 -10.20
N ARG A 168 3.80 -18.64 -10.90
CA ARG A 168 3.83 -18.52 -12.36
C ARG A 168 4.64 -17.31 -12.76
#